data_AF-A0A2V8YEE6-F1
#
_entry.id   AF-A0A2V8YEE6-F1
#
_cell.length_a   1.000
_cell.length_b   1.000
_cell.length_c   1.000
_cell.angle_alpha   90.00
_cell.angle_beta   90.00
_cell.angle_gamma   90.00
#
_symmetry.space_group_name_H-M   'P 1'
#
loop_
_entity.id
_entity.type
_entity.pdbx_description
1 polymer ?
#
loop_
_entity_poly.entity_id
_entity_poly.type
_entity_poly.pdbx_seq_one_letter_code
_entity_poly.pdbx_strand_id
1 'polypeptide(L)' 'MPRGCCYAFSVAKNSRATNRVANAGLCADCIHARSVQSDRGSTFLFCELSARDPKFPKYPRLPVLSCEGYRKKEASG' A
#
# COMPACT_ATOMS: atom_id res chain seq x y z
N MET A 1 45.68 20.92 13.12
CA MET A 1 45.08 19.59 13.37
C MET A 1 43.57 19.71 13.10
N PRO A 2 43.04 19.20 11.98
CA PRO A 2 41.65 19.40 11.60
C PRO A 2 40.78 18.19 11.95
N ARG A 3 39.45 18.38 11.83
CA ARG A 3 38.34 17.40 11.78
C ARG A 3 37.60 17.30 13.13
N GLY A 4 36.49 17.99 13.35
CA GLY A 4 35.40 18.29 12.42
C GLY A 4 34.17 17.48 12.86
N CYS A 5 33.18 18.21 13.37
CA CYS A 5 31.90 17.83 13.93
C CYS A 5 31.20 16.56 13.39
N CYS A 6 30.63 15.81 14.34
CA CYS A 6 29.27 15.26 14.39
C CYS A 6 28.61 14.88 13.05
N TYR A 7 28.63 13.59 12.70
CA TYR A 7 27.69 13.03 11.73
C TYR A 7 26.35 12.72 12.42
N ALA A 8 25.44 13.68 12.45
CA ALA A 8 24.02 13.37 12.60
C ALA A 8 23.49 13.02 11.20
N PHE A 9 23.64 11.76 10.78
CA PHE A 9 22.98 11.28 9.57
C PHE A 9 21.64 10.66 9.92
N SER A 10 20.60 11.51 9.90
CA SER A 10 19.20 11.12 10.00
C SER A 10 18.89 10.00 9.02
N VAL A 11 18.58 8.81 9.52
CA VAL A 11 18.15 7.68 8.70
C VAL A 11 16.80 8.04 8.09
N ALA A 12 16.80 8.36 6.80
CA ALA A 12 15.62 8.61 5.99
C ALA A 12 14.61 7.47 6.16
N LYS A 13 13.36 7.83 6.48
CA LYS A 13 12.29 6.89 6.78
C LYS A 13 12.18 5.83 5.69
N ASN A 14 12.20 4.56 6.11
CA ASN A 14 12.25 3.37 5.29
C ASN A 14 11.04 3.29 4.32
N SER A 15 11.22 3.79 3.09
CA SER A 15 10.26 3.79 1.97
C SER A 15 9.93 2.40 1.41
N ARG A 16 10.23 1.31 2.12
CA ARG A 16 9.95 -0.06 1.64
C ARG A 16 8.48 -0.47 1.78
N ALA A 17 7.72 0.17 2.67
CA ALA A 17 6.30 -0.11 2.85
C ALA A 17 5.43 0.44 1.71
N THR A 18 5.79 1.59 1.13
CA THR A 18 5.05 2.24 0.04
C THR A 18 5.17 1.49 -1.29
N ASN A 19 6.28 0.79 -1.55
CA ASN A 19 6.51 0.14 -2.84
C ASN A 19 5.70 -1.16 -3.03
N ARG A 20 5.54 -2.00 -1.99
CA ARG A 20 4.70 -3.22 -2.11
C ARG A 20 3.22 -2.90 -2.33
N VAL A 21 2.74 -1.78 -1.79
CA VAL A 21 1.39 -1.28 -2.03
C VAL A 21 1.28 -0.67 -3.43
N ALA A 22 2.28 0.09 -3.89
CA ALA A 22 2.30 0.66 -5.24
C ALA A 22 2.20 -0.40 -6.36
N ASN A 23 2.73 -1.60 -6.15
CA ASN A 23 2.63 -2.72 -7.11
C ASN A 23 1.28 -3.45 -7.09
N ALA A 24 0.33 -3.02 -6.25
CA ALA A 24 -1.00 -3.63 -6.22
C ALA A 24 -1.89 -3.24 -7.42
N GLY A 25 -1.42 -2.31 -8.27
CA GLY A 25 -2.18 -1.78 -9.40
C GLY A 25 -3.25 -0.81 -8.93
N LEU A 26 -4.47 -0.93 -9.45
CA LEU A 26 -5.59 -0.06 -9.06
C LEU A 26 -5.92 -0.17 -7.57
N CYS A 27 -5.76 -1.35 -6.97
CA CYS A 27 -6.02 -1.53 -5.53
C CYS A 27 -5.00 -0.82 -4.62
N ALA A 28 -3.92 -0.25 -5.15
CA ALA A 28 -2.93 0.49 -4.37
C ALA A 28 -3.48 1.80 -3.79
N ASP A 29 -4.31 2.50 -4.57
CA ASP A 29 -4.85 3.82 -4.25
C ASP A 29 -6.39 3.80 -4.15
N CYS A 30 -6.98 2.62 -3.97
CA CYS A 30 -8.43 2.46 -3.90
C CYS A 30 -8.96 2.75 -2.49
N ILE A 31 -10.08 3.47 -2.36
CA ILE A 31 -10.73 3.72 -1.06
C ILE A 31 -11.24 2.44 -0.39
N HIS A 32 -11.58 1.43 -1.18
CA HIS A 32 -12.15 0.16 -0.72
C HIS A 32 -11.07 -0.88 -0.40
N ALA A 33 -9.81 -0.59 -0.75
CA ALA A 33 -8.69 -1.48 -0.50
C ALA A 33 -8.06 -1.17 0.85
N ARG A 34 -8.01 -2.18 1.72
CA ARG A 34 -7.42 -2.09 3.05
C ARG A 34 -6.18 -2.97 3.14
N SER A 35 -5.04 -2.36 3.43
CA SER A 35 -3.79 -3.10 3.67
C SER A 35 -3.77 -3.63 5.11
N VAL A 36 -3.67 -4.94 5.27
CA VAL A 36 -3.54 -5.62 6.55
C VAL A 36 -2.15 -6.23 6.64
N GLN A 37 -1.35 -5.79 7.60
CA GLN A 37 -0.03 -6.35 7.86
C GLN A 37 -0.15 -7.47 8.91
N SER A 38 0.38 -8.65 8.60
CA SER A 38 0.53 -9.73 9.57
C SER A 38 1.84 -9.61 10.34
N ASP A 39 1.85 -10.16 11.54
CA ASP A 39 3.01 -10.25 12.45
C ASP A 39 4.24 -10.89 11.77
N ARG A 40 4.00 -11.82 10.83
CA ARG A 40 5.03 -12.43 9.96
C ARG A 40 5.61 -11.51 8.87
N GLY A 41 5.30 -10.21 8.88
CA GLY A 41 5.81 -9.22 7.93
C GLY A 41 5.21 -9.28 6.52
N SER A 42 4.11 -10.02 6.34
CA SER A 42 3.37 -10.08 5.08
C SER A 42 2.26 -9.04 5.05
N THR A 43 2.19 -8.26 3.97
CA THR A 43 1.10 -7.31 3.75
C THR A 43 0.09 -7.90 2.78
N PHE A 44 -1.16 -7.99 3.22
CA PHE A 44 -2.27 -8.44 2.41
C PHE A 44 -3.18 -7.25 2.07
N LEU A 45 -3.78 -7.29 0.89
CA LEU A 45 -4.81 -6.35 0.49
C LEU A 45 -6.17 -7.00 0.61
N PHE A 46 -7.06 -6.31 1.30
CA PHE A 46 -8.43 -6.71 1.55
C PHE A 46 -9.36 -5.78 0.78
N CYS A 47 -10.26 -6.35 -0.02
CA CYS A 47 -11.25 -5.58 -0.76
C CYS A 47 -12.58 -5.56 0.00
N GLU A 48 -12.97 -4.41 0.54
CA GLU A 48 -14.26 -4.25 1.24
C GLU A 48 -15.47 -4.31 0.28
N LEU A 49 -15.24 -4.05 -1.02
CA LEU A 49 -16.24 -4.21 -2.08
C LEU A 49 -16.77 -5.64 -2.19
N SER A 50 -15.96 -6.65 -1.85
CA SER A 50 -16.37 -8.05 -1.83
C SER A 50 -17.55 -8.32 -0.90
N ALA A 51 -17.75 -7.47 0.12
CA ALA A 51 -18.90 -7.55 1.02
C ALA A 51 -20.21 -7.03 0.39
N ARG A 52 -20.12 -6.13 -0.59
CA ARG A 52 -21.28 -5.57 -1.32
C ARG A 52 -21.59 -6.36 -2.59
N ASP A 53 -20.53 -6.77 -3.27
CA ASP A 53 -20.60 -7.40 -4.58
C ASP A 53 -19.77 -8.69 -4.57
N PRO A 54 -20.41 -9.87 -4.60
CA PRO A 54 -19.71 -11.16 -4.60
C PRO A 54 -18.88 -11.41 -5.87
N LYS A 55 -19.03 -10.54 -6.88
CA LYS A 55 -18.19 -10.54 -8.09
C LYS A 55 -16.74 -10.15 -7.79
N PHE A 56 -16.48 -9.42 -6.70
CA PHE A 56 -15.12 -9.04 -6.33
C PHE A 56 -14.52 -10.06 -5.36
N PRO A 57 -13.31 -10.58 -5.64
CA PRO A 57 -12.62 -11.46 -4.71
C PRO A 57 -12.17 -10.67 -3.46
N LYS A 58 -12.41 -11.25 -2.28
CA LYS A 58 -11.99 -10.70 -0.96
C LYS A 58 -10.49 -10.42 -0.89
N TYR A 59 -9.70 -11.30 -1.50
CA TYR A 59 -8.25 -11.18 -1.65
C TYR A 59 -7.91 -11.21 -3.14
N PRO A 60 -7.91 -10.06 -3.83
CA PRO A 60 -7.58 -10.03 -5.23
C PRO A 60 -6.13 -10.48 -5.46
N ARG A 61 -5.91 -11.27 -6.52
CA ARG A 61 -4.56 -11.63 -6.95
C ARG A 61 -3.93 -10.38 -7.56
N LEU A 62 -2.77 -10.01 -7.03
CA LEU A 62 -2.01 -8.86 -7.53
C LEU A 62 -1.15 -9.26 -8.73
N PRO A 63 -0.93 -8.35 -9.70
CA PRO A 63 -1.42 -6.96 -9.77
C PRO A 63 -2.85 -6.85 -10.34
N VAL A 64 -3.68 -6.00 -9.75
CA VAL A 64 -5.04 -5.74 -10.27
C VAL A 64 -4.96 -4.65 -11.33
N LEU A 65 -5.11 -5.05 -12.60
CA LEU A 65 -5.04 -4.14 -13.74
C LEU A 65 -6.40 -3.55 -14.15
N SER A 66 -7.50 -4.23 -13.82
CA SER A 66 -8.87 -3.77 -14.10
C SER A 66 -9.78 -4.11 -12.93
N CYS A 67 -10.54 -3.12 -12.45
CA CYS A 67 -11.51 -3.28 -11.38
C CYS A 67 -12.69 -2.32 -11.62
N GLU A 68 -13.88 -2.89 -11.84
CA GLU A 68 -15.10 -2.14 -12.14
C GLU A 68 -15.54 -1.23 -10.99
N GLY A 69 -15.28 -1.64 -9.74
CA GLY A 69 -15.58 -0.88 -8.54
C GLY A 69 -14.43 0.00 -8.06
N TYR A 70 -13.38 0.21 -8.86
CA TYR A 70 -12.25 1.02 -8.44
C TYR A 70 -12.67 2.46 -8.20
N ARG A 71 -12.40 2.94 -6.98
CA ARG A 71 -12.57 4.34 -6.63
C ARG A 71 -11.32 4.85 -5.95
N LYS A 72 -10.66 5.81 -6.60
CA LYS A 72 -9.43 6.42 -6.12
C LYS A 72 -9.67 7.10 -4.77
N LYS A 73 -8.78 6.87 -3.80
CA LYS A 73 -8.75 7.63 -2.55
C LYS A 73 -8.20 8.98 -2.92
N GLU A 74 -9.03 10.00 -2.83
CA GLU A 74 -8.62 11.35 -3.11
C GLU A 74 -7.49 11.70 -2.12
N ALA A 75 -6.25 11.65 -2.60
CA ALA A 75 -5.13 12.30 -1.95
C ALA A 75 -5.29 13.80 -2.18
N SER A 76 -6.32 14.37 -1.56
CA SER A 76 -6.60 15.80 -1.59
C SER A 76 -5.80 16.46 -0.47
N GLY A 77 -4.76 17.21 -0.84
CA GLY A 77 -4.08 18.18 0.02
C GLY A 77 -2.58 18.01 0.09
#